data_AF-A0A841ILV4-F1
#
_entry.id   AF-A0A841ILV4-F1
#
_cell.length_a   1.000
_cell.length_b   1.000
_cell.length_c   1.000
_cell.angle_alpha   90.00
_cell.angle_beta   90.00
_cell.angle_gamma   90.00
#
_symmetry.space_group_name_H-M   'P 1'
#
loop_
_entity.id
_entity.type
_entity.pdbx_description
1 polymer ?
#
loop_
_entity_poly.entity_id
_entity_poly.type
_entity_poly.pdbx_seq_one_letter_code
_entity_poly.pdbx_strand_id
1 'polypeptide(L)'
;MTEPQVDVEKRAPSRRERVREATLAEIKGIARNHLVAHGRAGVSLRAVAREMGMTAPGLYRYVSGIDALLVLVTADLFDELADAVAAADASVAPEDTDLRILTSLRAFRGWALRHPVEFAAMFGPHGHPTPGTDLTPALEAARRFGATFFVLFDRLLAEGRFALPDSGLITPELSRELQAFADTCGFSAPHIPVEAVMVLSTCWVRLYGVVCMEVFGHLDFVMRDMEPLFESELQNLLTDLGVRYQPPENTASDTIDTSE
;
A
#
# COMPACT_ATOMS: atom_id res chain seq x y z
N MET A 1 -6.62 -33.26 -31.57
CA MET A 1 -7.11 -33.80 -30.28
C MET A 1 -7.11 -32.61 -29.34
N THR A 2 -8.29 -32.04 -29.15
CA THR A 2 -8.50 -30.72 -28.54
C THR A 2 -8.78 -30.93 -27.06
N GLU A 3 -7.91 -30.42 -26.18
CA GLU A 3 -8.18 -30.33 -24.75
C GLU A 3 -9.27 -29.28 -24.49
N PRO A 4 -10.25 -29.53 -23.62
CA PRO A 4 -11.25 -28.54 -23.26
C PRO A 4 -10.68 -27.58 -22.21
N GLN A 5 -10.63 -26.29 -22.54
CA GLN A 5 -10.51 -25.21 -21.58
C GLN A 5 -11.73 -25.24 -20.65
N VAL A 6 -11.49 -25.40 -19.35
CA VAL A 6 -12.52 -25.16 -18.33
C VAL A 6 -12.56 -23.66 -18.08
N ASP A 7 -13.53 -22.99 -18.69
CA ASP A 7 -13.97 -21.66 -18.31
C ASP A 7 -14.41 -21.69 -16.84
N VAL A 8 -13.65 -21.01 -15.97
CA VAL A 8 -14.09 -20.76 -14.59
C VAL A 8 -15.00 -19.54 -14.62
N GLU A 9 -16.25 -19.74 -15.04
CA GLU A 9 -17.31 -18.76 -14.80
C GLU A 9 -17.47 -18.58 -13.28
N LYS A 10 -17.22 -17.36 -12.78
CA LYS A 10 -17.47 -16.98 -11.38
C LYS A 10 -18.96 -17.15 -11.07
N ARG A 11 -19.33 -18.29 -10.47
CA ARG A 11 -20.69 -18.55 -9.97
C ARG A 11 -21.07 -17.51 -8.91
N ALA A 12 -22.21 -16.86 -9.09
CA ALA A 12 -22.73 -15.89 -8.13
C ALA A 12 -22.88 -16.52 -6.72
N PRO A 13 -22.47 -15.82 -5.64
CA PRO A 13 -22.47 -16.38 -4.30
C PRO A 13 -23.89 -16.73 -3.87
N SER A 14 -24.03 -17.88 -3.23
CA SER A 14 -25.28 -18.33 -2.61
C SER A 14 -25.73 -17.36 -1.52
N ARG A 15 -27.03 -17.41 -1.16
CA ARG A 15 -27.56 -16.58 -0.05
C ARG A 15 -26.80 -16.79 1.26
N ARG A 16 -26.31 -18.03 1.52
CA ARG A 16 -25.55 -18.36 2.72
C ARG A 16 -24.16 -17.73 2.70
N GLU A 17 -23.49 -17.76 1.55
CA GLU A 17 -22.17 -17.11 1.37
C GLU A 17 -22.29 -15.60 1.54
N ARG A 18 -23.28 -14.96 0.92
CA ARG A 18 -23.51 -13.50 1.09
C ARG A 18 -23.75 -13.10 2.54
N VAL A 19 -24.55 -13.88 3.28
CA VAL A 19 -24.77 -13.63 4.71
C VAL A 19 -23.47 -13.79 5.49
N ARG A 20 -22.67 -14.82 5.19
CA ARG A 20 -21.38 -15.04 5.85
C ARG A 20 -20.39 -13.91 5.57
N GLU A 21 -20.30 -13.45 4.32
CA GLU A 21 -19.47 -12.32 3.91
C GLU A 21 -19.88 -11.04 4.60
N ALA A 22 -21.19 -10.73 4.65
CA ALA A 22 -21.71 -9.56 5.35
C ALA A 22 -21.38 -9.59 6.84
N THR A 23 -21.56 -10.75 7.51
CA THR A 23 -21.16 -10.90 8.92
C THR A 23 -19.65 -10.73 9.11
N LEU A 24 -18.82 -11.27 8.20
CA LEU A 24 -17.37 -11.10 8.27
C LEU A 24 -16.96 -9.64 8.07
N ALA A 25 -17.60 -8.92 7.15
CA ALA A 25 -17.36 -7.49 6.93
C ALA A 25 -17.71 -6.67 8.19
N GLU A 26 -18.82 -6.97 8.86
CA GLU A 26 -19.19 -6.32 10.11
C GLU A 26 -18.17 -6.59 11.24
N ILE A 27 -17.70 -7.83 11.36
CA ILE A 27 -16.64 -8.22 12.31
C ILE A 27 -15.36 -7.42 12.06
N LYS A 28 -14.92 -7.30 10.79
CA LYS A 28 -13.74 -6.52 10.41
C LYS A 28 -13.94 -5.03 10.68
N GLY A 29 -15.12 -4.49 10.38
CA GLY A 29 -15.47 -3.09 10.66
C GLY A 29 -15.36 -2.75 12.14
N ILE A 30 -15.93 -3.58 13.02
CA ILE A 30 -15.81 -3.38 14.48
C ILE A 30 -14.34 -3.50 14.93
N ALA A 31 -13.61 -4.49 14.41
CA ALA A 31 -12.21 -4.67 14.73
C ALA A 31 -11.36 -3.44 14.32
N ARG A 32 -11.62 -2.87 13.14
CA ARG A 32 -11.00 -1.62 12.69
C ARG A 32 -11.38 -0.44 13.59
N ASN A 33 -12.64 -0.32 14.01
CA ASN A 33 -13.05 0.73 14.95
C ASN A 33 -12.27 0.65 16.26
N HIS A 34 -12.07 -0.57 16.79
CA HIS A 34 -11.26 -0.78 18.00
C HIS A 34 -9.79 -0.47 17.74
N LEU A 35 -9.26 -0.83 16.57
CA LEU A 35 -7.90 -0.50 16.14
C LEU A 35 -7.68 1.02 16.11
N VAL A 36 -8.59 1.77 15.48
CA VAL A 36 -8.49 3.25 15.39
C VAL A 36 -8.63 3.90 16.76
N ALA A 37 -9.57 3.45 17.58
CA ALA A 37 -9.85 4.06 18.88
C ALA A 37 -8.79 3.74 19.95
N HIS A 38 -8.18 2.55 19.90
CA HIS A 38 -7.40 2.00 21.01
C HIS A 38 -6.06 1.39 20.59
N GLY A 39 -5.68 1.55 19.31
CA GLY A 39 -4.50 0.92 18.74
C GLY A 39 -4.60 -0.60 18.65
N ARG A 40 -3.55 -1.25 18.13
CA ARG A 40 -3.52 -2.70 17.92
C ARG A 40 -3.77 -3.51 19.19
N ALA A 41 -3.23 -3.05 20.33
CA ALA A 41 -3.41 -3.70 21.63
C ALA A 41 -4.86 -3.66 22.14
N GLY A 42 -5.67 -2.72 21.66
CA GLY A 42 -7.08 -2.59 22.00
C GLY A 42 -8.00 -3.54 21.24
N VAL A 43 -7.53 -4.19 20.17
CA VAL A 43 -8.35 -5.13 19.38
C VAL A 43 -8.49 -6.45 20.12
N SER A 44 -9.73 -6.84 20.44
CA SER A 44 -10.01 -8.07 21.18
C SER A 44 -11.19 -8.82 20.58
N LEU A 45 -11.03 -10.12 20.32
CA LEU A 45 -12.12 -10.99 19.89
C LEU A 45 -13.31 -10.97 20.86
N ARG A 46 -13.06 -10.81 22.17
CA ARG A 46 -14.14 -10.74 23.16
C ARG A 46 -14.92 -9.43 23.06
N ALA A 47 -14.22 -8.32 22.81
CA ALA A 47 -14.85 -7.03 22.63
C ALA A 47 -15.66 -7.01 21.33
N VAL A 48 -15.09 -7.52 20.23
CA VAL A 48 -15.76 -7.66 18.94
C VAL A 48 -16.99 -8.57 19.05
N ALA A 49 -16.88 -9.74 19.70
CA ALA A 49 -18.03 -10.65 19.87
C ALA A 49 -19.17 -9.99 20.65
N ARG A 50 -18.85 -9.25 21.72
CA ARG A 50 -19.84 -8.53 22.53
C ARG A 50 -20.58 -7.48 21.71
N GLU A 51 -19.87 -6.72 20.90
CA GLU A 51 -20.46 -5.67 20.06
C GLU A 51 -21.30 -6.24 18.92
N MET A 52 -20.85 -7.36 18.30
CA MET A 52 -21.62 -8.14 17.34
C MET A 52 -22.89 -8.79 17.93
N GLY A 53 -23.08 -8.78 19.25
CA GLY A 53 -24.14 -9.55 19.91
C GLY A 53 -23.96 -11.07 19.78
N MET A 54 -22.73 -11.53 19.57
CA MET A 54 -22.37 -12.93 19.35
C MET A 54 -21.72 -13.55 20.59
N THR A 55 -21.84 -14.88 20.71
CA THR A 55 -21.01 -15.63 21.66
C THR A 55 -19.58 -15.76 21.14
N ALA A 56 -18.60 -15.93 22.03
CA ALA A 56 -17.21 -16.15 21.61
C ALA A 56 -17.05 -17.38 20.66
N PRO A 57 -17.67 -18.55 20.91
CA PRO A 57 -17.69 -19.66 19.95
C PRO A 57 -18.37 -19.31 18.61
N GLY A 58 -19.30 -18.36 18.63
CA GLY A 58 -19.92 -17.82 17.42
C GLY A 58 -18.93 -17.10 16.52
N LEU A 59 -18.06 -16.28 17.10
CA LEU A 59 -17.05 -15.51 16.38
C LEU A 59 -15.96 -16.40 15.77
N TYR A 60 -15.55 -17.46 16.48
CA TYR A 60 -14.53 -18.40 16.00
C TYR A 60 -14.91 -19.17 14.72
N ARG A 61 -16.20 -19.17 14.32
CA ARG A 61 -16.64 -19.73 13.04
C ARG A 61 -16.27 -18.85 11.83
N TYR A 62 -15.93 -17.58 12.07
CA TYR A 62 -15.58 -16.60 11.05
C TYR A 62 -14.09 -16.33 11.00
N VAL A 63 -13.44 -16.23 12.18
CA VAL A 63 -12.00 -15.95 12.31
C VAL A 63 -11.38 -16.92 13.31
N SER A 64 -10.22 -17.50 12.98
CA SER A 64 -9.55 -18.51 13.81
C SER A 64 -8.82 -17.93 15.02
N GLY A 65 -8.64 -16.61 15.08
CA GLY A 65 -7.90 -15.95 16.14
C GLY A 65 -7.80 -14.45 15.92
N ILE A 66 -7.18 -13.76 16.87
CA ILE A 66 -6.95 -12.31 16.78
C ILE A 66 -6.00 -11.96 15.63
N ASP A 67 -4.93 -12.75 15.43
CA ASP A 67 -4.00 -12.52 14.34
C ASP A 67 -4.66 -12.72 12.97
N ALA A 68 -5.51 -13.74 12.82
CA ALA A 68 -6.28 -13.95 11.59
C ALA A 68 -7.26 -12.80 11.33
N LEU A 69 -7.91 -12.27 12.37
CA LEU A 69 -8.77 -11.09 12.24
C LEU A 69 -7.96 -9.86 11.80
N LEU A 70 -6.80 -9.63 12.42
CA LEU A 70 -5.93 -8.50 12.08
C LEU A 70 -5.37 -8.62 10.66
N VAL A 71 -5.03 -9.82 10.19
CA VAL A 71 -4.64 -10.04 8.77
C VAL A 71 -5.75 -9.63 7.82
N LEU A 72 -7.00 -10.01 8.12
CA LEU A 72 -8.13 -9.65 7.27
C LEU A 72 -8.44 -8.15 7.30
N VAL A 73 -8.30 -7.50 8.46
CA VAL A 73 -8.40 -6.03 8.56
C VAL A 73 -7.27 -5.37 7.78
N THR A 74 -6.04 -5.82 7.91
CA THR A 74 -4.89 -5.32 7.13
C THR A 74 -5.10 -5.50 5.63
N ALA A 75 -5.70 -6.61 5.19
CA ALA A 75 -6.05 -6.82 3.79
C ALA A 75 -7.04 -5.76 3.28
N ASP A 76 -8.11 -5.48 4.04
CA ASP A 76 -9.07 -4.42 3.67
C ASP A 76 -8.41 -3.04 3.61
N LEU A 77 -7.49 -2.73 4.52
CA LEU A 77 -6.75 -1.47 4.52
C LEU A 77 -5.82 -1.34 3.29
N PHE A 78 -5.17 -2.43 2.88
CA PHE A 78 -4.39 -2.44 1.65
C PHE A 78 -5.28 -2.26 0.41
N ASP A 79 -6.46 -2.88 0.37
CA ASP A 79 -7.41 -2.71 -0.72
C ASP A 79 -7.91 -1.25 -0.80
N GLU A 80 -8.25 -0.63 0.33
CA GLU A 80 -8.63 0.79 0.38
C GLU A 80 -7.51 1.73 -0.07
N LEU A 81 -6.27 1.45 0.34
CA LEU A 81 -5.11 2.21 -0.11
C LEU A 81 -4.85 2.02 -1.61
N ALA A 82 -4.97 0.79 -2.10
CA ALA A 82 -4.85 0.47 -3.52
C ALA A 82 -5.89 1.22 -4.34
N ASP A 83 -7.15 1.23 -3.90
CA ASP A 83 -8.25 1.96 -4.53
C ASP A 83 -7.98 3.47 -4.55
N ALA A 84 -7.49 4.05 -3.45
CA ALA A 84 -7.14 5.47 -3.39
C ALA A 84 -6.04 5.85 -4.39
N VAL A 85 -5.00 5.02 -4.51
CA VAL A 85 -3.90 5.25 -5.45
C VAL A 85 -4.36 5.01 -6.89
N ALA A 86 -5.14 3.96 -7.15
CA ALA A 86 -5.66 3.66 -8.49
C ALA A 86 -6.63 4.75 -8.98
N ALA A 87 -7.47 5.30 -8.10
CA ALA A 87 -8.34 6.42 -8.43
C ALA A 87 -7.54 7.68 -8.78
N ALA A 88 -6.44 7.93 -8.06
CA ALA A 88 -5.53 9.04 -8.36
C ALA A 88 -4.82 8.84 -9.70
N ASP A 89 -4.30 7.64 -9.98
CA ASP A 89 -3.72 7.28 -11.28
C ASP A 89 -4.71 7.48 -12.43
N ALA A 90 -5.94 6.98 -12.28
CA ALA A 90 -7.00 7.06 -13.29
C ALA A 90 -7.57 8.48 -13.50
N SER A 91 -7.28 9.41 -12.59
CA SER A 91 -7.71 10.82 -12.73
C SER A 91 -6.86 11.60 -13.74
N VAL A 92 -5.72 11.05 -14.14
CA VAL A 92 -4.77 11.65 -15.08
C VAL A 92 -4.86 10.97 -16.43
N ALA A 93 -4.62 11.72 -17.51
CA ALA A 93 -4.61 11.17 -18.87
C ALA A 93 -3.63 9.99 -18.99
N PRO A 94 -4.01 8.86 -19.62
CA PRO A 94 -3.15 7.68 -19.73
C PRO A 94 -1.77 7.95 -20.34
N GLU A 95 -1.67 8.94 -21.21
CA GLU A 95 -0.45 9.33 -21.91
C GLU A 95 0.56 10.05 -21.00
N ASP A 96 0.09 10.69 -19.93
CA ASP A 96 0.93 11.49 -19.02
C ASP A 96 1.46 10.65 -17.85
N THR A 97 2.40 9.74 -18.15
CA THR A 97 3.06 8.88 -17.15
C THR A 97 3.67 9.68 -16.00
N ASP A 98 4.24 10.84 -16.30
CA ASP A 98 4.92 11.68 -15.31
C ASP A 98 3.94 12.15 -14.24
N LEU A 99 2.81 12.74 -14.67
CA LEU A 99 1.79 13.24 -13.76
C LEU A 99 1.05 12.10 -13.04
N ARG A 100 0.87 10.94 -13.69
CA ARG A 100 0.32 9.73 -13.07
C ARG A 100 1.17 9.24 -11.89
N ILE A 101 2.49 9.19 -12.06
CA ILE A 101 3.43 8.82 -10.99
C ILE A 101 3.35 9.81 -9.83
N LEU A 102 3.45 11.11 -10.12
CA LEU A 102 3.38 12.17 -9.10
C LEU A 102 2.07 12.08 -8.29
N THR A 103 0.95 11.97 -9.00
CA THR A 103 -0.39 11.95 -8.40
C THR A 103 -0.61 10.68 -7.57
N SER A 104 -0.12 9.53 -8.03
CA SER A 104 -0.17 8.26 -7.28
C SER A 104 0.65 8.30 -5.98
N LEU A 105 1.87 8.85 -6.02
CA LEU A 105 2.75 8.94 -4.85
C LEU A 105 2.22 9.96 -3.83
N ARG A 106 1.66 11.08 -4.30
CA ARG A 106 0.95 12.06 -3.45
C ARG A 106 -0.32 11.48 -2.83
N ALA A 107 -1.07 10.67 -3.58
CA ALA A 107 -2.26 9.98 -3.05
C ALA A 107 -1.89 8.98 -1.95
N PHE A 108 -0.79 8.24 -2.12
CA PHE A 108 -0.25 7.37 -1.07
C PHE A 108 0.08 8.16 0.21
N ARG A 109 0.86 9.24 0.11
CA ARG A 109 1.14 10.12 1.27
C ARG A 109 -0.15 10.66 1.88
N GLY A 110 -1.03 11.22 1.07
CA GLY A 110 -2.28 11.83 1.54
C GLY A 110 -3.19 10.83 2.26
N TRP A 111 -3.26 9.58 1.79
CA TRP A 111 -3.98 8.52 2.50
C TRP A 111 -3.32 8.19 3.84
N ALA A 112 -1.99 8.03 3.86
CA ALA A 112 -1.23 7.71 5.07
C ALA A 112 -1.44 8.74 6.18
N LEU A 113 -1.46 10.03 5.83
CA LEU A 113 -1.66 11.13 6.79
C LEU A 113 -3.11 11.24 7.29
N ARG A 114 -4.10 10.85 6.49
CA ARG A 114 -5.51 10.80 6.93
C ARG A 114 -5.82 9.59 7.81
N HIS A 115 -5.01 8.53 7.70
CA HIS A 115 -5.23 7.25 8.36
C HIS A 115 -3.99 6.78 9.15
N PRO A 116 -3.45 7.58 10.09
CA PRO A 116 -2.16 7.29 10.73
C PRO A 116 -2.17 6.01 11.58
N VAL A 117 -3.30 5.70 12.23
CA VAL A 117 -3.42 4.48 13.06
C VAL A 117 -3.52 3.23 12.18
N GLU A 118 -4.29 3.30 11.10
CA GLU A 118 -4.38 2.22 10.12
C GLU A 118 -3.07 2.02 9.37
N PHE A 119 -2.40 3.11 8.98
CA PHE A 119 -1.07 3.08 8.40
C PHE A 119 -0.09 2.38 9.35
N ALA A 120 -0.08 2.74 10.64
CA ALA A 120 0.74 2.06 11.64
C ALA A 120 0.43 0.56 11.76
N ALA A 121 -0.81 0.14 11.53
CA ALA A 121 -1.19 -1.27 11.57
C ALA A 121 -0.70 -2.07 10.34
N MET A 122 -0.55 -1.43 9.20
CA MET A 122 -0.05 -2.03 7.95
C MET A 122 1.48 -2.01 7.86
N PHE A 123 2.06 -0.88 8.25
CA PHE A 123 3.42 -0.45 7.91
C PHE A 123 4.29 -0.18 9.14
N GLY A 124 3.68 -0.01 10.32
CA GLY A 124 4.38 0.23 11.57
C GLY A 124 4.91 -1.06 12.22
N PRO A 125 5.66 -0.92 13.31
CA PRO A 125 6.20 -2.05 14.05
C PRO A 125 5.06 -2.88 14.64
N HIS A 126 4.95 -4.13 14.21
CA HIS A 126 4.03 -5.10 14.78
C HIS A 126 4.78 -6.35 15.23
N GLY A 127 4.30 -6.97 16.31
CA GLY A 127 4.83 -8.26 16.76
C GLY A 127 4.66 -9.33 15.67
N HIS A 128 5.49 -10.37 15.73
CA HIS A 128 5.35 -11.50 14.82
C HIS A 128 3.97 -12.16 15.03
N PRO A 129 3.21 -12.38 13.95
CA PRO A 129 2.00 -13.19 14.01
C PRO A 129 2.29 -14.54 14.65
N THR A 130 1.29 -15.12 15.33
CA THR A 130 1.41 -16.48 15.87
C THR A 130 1.85 -17.44 14.75
N PRO A 131 2.83 -18.33 14.99
CA PRO A 131 3.28 -19.30 13.99
C PRO A 131 2.11 -20.07 13.37
N GLY A 132 2.08 -20.15 12.04
CA GLY A 132 0.98 -20.78 11.29
C GLY A 132 -0.22 -19.87 10.99
N THR A 133 -0.16 -18.58 11.36
CA THR A 133 -1.13 -17.59 10.86
C THR A 133 -0.99 -17.45 9.34
N ASP A 134 -2.09 -17.63 8.62
CA ASP A 134 -2.15 -17.39 7.19
C ASP A 134 -2.09 -15.89 6.91
N LEU A 135 -0.99 -15.42 6.29
CA LEU A 135 -0.78 -14.03 5.90
C LEU A 135 -1.18 -13.74 4.45
N THR A 136 -1.58 -14.76 3.70
CA THR A 136 -1.87 -14.68 2.26
C THR A 136 -2.85 -13.56 1.93
N PRO A 137 -3.97 -13.35 2.66
CA PRO A 137 -4.91 -12.29 2.33
C PRO A 137 -4.28 -10.89 2.34
N ALA A 138 -3.47 -10.58 3.35
CA ALA A 138 -2.79 -9.29 3.46
C ALA A 138 -1.68 -9.14 2.41
N LEU A 139 -0.91 -10.21 2.14
CA LEU A 139 0.12 -10.22 1.11
C LEU A 139 -0.46 -9.99 -0.30
N GLU A 140 -1.58 -10.64 -0.63
CA GLU A 140 -2.25 -10.43 -1.91
C GLU A 140 -2.79 -9.01 -2.07
N ALA A 141 -3.38 -8.44 -1.01
CA ALA A 141 -3.85 -7.05 -1.04
C ALA A 141 -2.67 -6.07 -1.16
N ALA A 142 -1.58 -6.29 -0.44
CA ALA A 142 -0.36 -5.50 -0.56
C ALA A 142 0.24 -5.54 -1.98
N ARG A 143 0.15 -6.69 -2.68
CA ARG A 143 0.54 -6.80 -4.09
C ARG A 143 -0.34 -5.96 -5.01
N ARG A 144 -1.66 -5.92 -4.77
CA ARG A 144 -2.58 -5.05 -5.55
C ARG A 144 -2.23 -3.58 -5.38
N PHE A 145 -1.91 -3.16 -4.15
CA PHE A 145 -1.39 -1.82 -3.87
C PHE A 145 -0.10 -1.52 -4.67
N GLY A 146 0.89 -2.42 -4.61
CA GLY A 146 2.15 -2.26 -5.34
C GLY A 146 2.00 -2.25 -6.87
N ALA A 147 1.00 -2.98 -7.40
CA ALA A 147 0.82 -3.18 -8.83
C ALA A 147 0.69 -1.87 -9.62
N THR A 148 0.01 -0.84 -9.09
CA THR A 148 -0.11 0.46 -9.77
C THR A 148 1.26 1.08 -10.00
N PHE A 149 2.14 1.08 -8.99
CA PHE A 149 3.49 1.62 -9.12
C PHE A 149 4.37 0.76 -10.04
N PHE A 150 4.21 -0.56 -10.01
CA PHE A 150 4.95 -1.46 -10.89
C PHE A 150 4.61 -1.25 -12.36
N VAL A 151 3.34 -1.06 -12.70
CA VAL A 151 2.91 -0.74 -14.07
C VAL A 151 3.51 0.58 -14.55
N LEU A 152 3.52 1.61 -13.70
CA LEU A 152 4.10 2.92 -14.04
C LEU A 152 5.63 2.84 -14.18
N PHE A 153 6.30 2.12 -13.28
CA PHE A 153 7.75 1.94 -13.32
C PHE A 153 8.20 1.09 -14.52
N ASP A 154 7.47 0.02 -14.86
CA ASP A 154 7.71 -0.80 -16.05
C ASP A 154 7.65 0.03 -17.33
N ARG A 155 6.73 1.00 -17.39
CA ARG A 155 6.65 1.94 -18.51
C ARG A 155 7.88 2.84 -18.61
N LEU A 156 8.38 3.38 -17.50
CA LEU A 156 9.63 4.15 -17.50
C LEU A 156 10.82 3.31 -17.99
N LEU A 157 10.87 2.05 -17.59
CA LEU A 157 11.90 1.10 -18.02
C LEU A 157 11.80 0.81 -19.52
N ALA A 158 10.61 0.52 -20.03
CA ALA A 158 10.36 0.25 -21.45
C ALA A 158 10.67 1.45 -22.35
N GLU A 159 10.44 2.66 -21.85
CA GLU A 159 10.76 3.93 -22.54
C GLU A 159 12.25 4.33 -22.42
N GLY A 160 13.05 3.60 -21.64
CA GLY A 160 14.48 3.88 -21.44
C GLY A 160 14.75 5.23 -20.77
N ARG A 161 13.88 5.64 -19.82
CA ARG A 161 13.90 6.99 -19.22
C ARG A 161 15.07 7.26 -18.28
N PHE A 162 15.70 6.20 -17.78
CA PHE A 162 16.82 6.29 -16.83
C PHE A 162 17.87 5.23 -17.12
N ALA A 163 19.09 5.48 -16.66
CA ALA A 163 20.18 4.52 -16.78
C ALA A 163 20.12 3.52 -15.62
N LEU A 164 20.31 2.24 -15.94
CA LEU A 164 20.45 1.22 -14.92
C LEU A 164 21.82 1.33 -14.24
N PRO A 165 21.91 1.07 -12.92
CA PRO A 165 23.20 1.02 -12.23
C PRO A 165 24.12 -0.03 -12.85
N ASP A 166 25.44 0.15 -12.68
CA ASP A 166 26.43 -0.84 -13.08
C ASP A 166 26.20 -2.15 -12.32
N SER A 167 26.03 -3.25 -13.06
CA SER A 167 25.86 -4.60 -12.52
C SER A 167 27.01 -5.00 -11.58
N GLY A 168 28.21 -4.44 -11.74
CA GLY A 168 29.36 -4.64 -10.85
C GLY A 168 29.14 -4.16 -9.41
N LEU A 169 28.14 -3.30 -9.17
CA LEU A 169 27.76 -2.82 -7.84
C LEU A 169 26.81 -3.78 -7.11
N ILE A 170 26.21 -4.74 -7.81
CA ILE A 170 25.24 -5.68 -7.25
C ILE A 170 25.97 -6.98 -6.87
N THR A 171 26.19 -7.17 -5.56
CA THR A 171 26.78 -8.43 -5.07
C THR A 171 25.84 -9.62 -5.32
N PRO A 172 26.36 -10.85 -5.40
CA PRO A 172 25.51 -12.05 -5.54
C PRO A 172 24.47 -12.19 -4.41
N GLU A 173 24.82 -11.78 -3.20
CA GLU A 173 23.91 -11.76 -2.05
C GLU A 173 22.78 -10.76 -2.26
N LEU A 174 23.11 -9.54 -2.67
CA LEU A 174 22.10 -8.50 -2.93
C LEU A 174 21.20 -8.90 -4.10
N SER A 175 21.76 -9.47 -5.17
CA SER A 175 20.98 -9.97 -6.31
C SER A 175 19.93 -11.00 -5.88
N ARG A 176 20.28 -11.92 -4.97
CA ARG A 176 19.34 -12.92 -4.44
C ARG A 176 18.19 -12.27 -3.67
N GLU A 177 18.49 -11.30 -2.81
CA GLU A 177 17.46 -10.59 -2.03
C GLU A 177 16.55 -9.74 -2.93
N LEU A 178 17.11 -9.07 -3.94
CA LEU A 178 16.33 -8.32 -4.93
C LEU A 178 15.41 -9.24 -5.75
N GLN A 179 15.89 -10.42 -6.14
CA GLN A 179 15.05 -11.40 -6.84
C GLN A 179 13.92 -11.91 -5.94
N ALA A 180 14.22 -12.23 -4.67
CA ALA A 180 13.20 -12.65 -3.71
C ALA A 180 12.16 -11.55 -3.45
N PHE A 181 12.59 -10.29 -3.38
CA PHE A 181 11.71 -9.13 -3.30
C PHE A 181 10.81 -9.03 -4.53
N ALA A 182 11.38 -9.08 -5.74
CA ALA A 182 10.64 -9.04 -7.00
C ALA A 182 9.57 -10.14 -7.06
N ASP A 183 9.93 -11.39 -6.74
CA ASP A 183 9.00 -12.53 -6.74
C ASP A 183 7.90 -12.37 -5.68
N THR A 184 8.27 -11.89 -4.49
CA THR A 184 7.31 -11.69 -3.39
C THR A 184 6.33 -10.57 -3.70
N CYS A 185 6.79 -9.49 -4.32
CA CYS A 185 5.95 -8.35 -4.69
C CYS A 185 5.19 -8.57 -6.00
N GLY A 186 5.55 -9.56 -6.81
CA GLY A 186 4.95 -9.79 -8.13
C GLY A 186 5.52 -8.90 -9.24
N PHE A 187 6.76 -8.41 -9.06
CA PHE A 187 7.51 -7.60 -10.01
C PHE A 187 8.65 -8.40 -10.67
N SER A 188 8.37 -9.63 -11.13
CA SER A 188 9.39 -10.56 -11.62
C SER A 188 9.17 -11.06 -13.05
N ALA A 189 8.71 -10.18 -13.94
CA ALA A 189 8.60 -10.50 -15.36
C ALA A 189 10.00 -10.75 -15.99
N PRO A 190 10.12 -11.65 -17.00
CA PRO A 190 11.42 -12.02 -17.56
C PRO A 190 12.25 -10.87 -18.14
N HIS A 191 11.63 -9.74 -18.46
CA HIS A 191 12.28 -8.56 -19.02
C HIS A 191 12.78 -7.58 -17.96
N ILE A 192 12.52 -7.80 -16.67
CA ILE A 192 12.91 -6.89 -15.60
C ILE A 192 14.32 -7.26 -15.11
N PRO A 193 15.34 -6.42 -15.37
CA PRO A 193 16.70 -6.67 -14.88
C PRO A 193 16.78 -6.40 -13.36
N VAL A 194 17.68 -7.09 -12.67
CA VAL A 194 17.84 -6.97 -11.20
C VAL A 194 18.24 -5.53 -10.79
N GLU A 195 18.95 -4.84 -11.68
CA GLU A 195 19.29 -3.42 -11.58
C GLU A 195 18.05 -2.53 -11.49
N ALA A 196 16.99 -2.84 -12.25
CA ALA A 196 15.73 -2.09 -12.19
C ALA A 196 15.01 -2.33 -10.86
N VAL A 197 15.06 -3.57 -10.33
CA VAL A 197 14.53 -3.90 -8.99
C VAL A 197 15.30 -3.14 -7.90
N MET A 198 16.62 -3.01 -8.03
CA MET A 198 17.44 -2.19 -7.14
C MET A 198 17.02 -0.72 -7.14
N VAL A 199 16.79 -0.14 -8.33
CA VAL A 199 16.32 1.24 -8.47
C VAL A 199 14.95 1.41 -7.81
N LEU A 200 13.98 0.56 -8.17
CA LEU A 200 12.63 0.58 -7.62
C LEU A 200 12.62 0.48 -6.09
N SER A 201 13.33 -0.50 -5.53
CA SER A 201 13.41 -0.71 -4.08
C SER A 201 14.08 0.46 -3.37
N THR A 202 15.12 1.07 -3.96
CA THR A 202 15.79 2.26 -3.40
C THR A 202 14.85 3.47 -3.38
N CYS A 203 14.14 3.73 -4.48
CA CYS A 203 13.14 4.80 -4.56
C CYS A 203 12.03 4.59 -3.51
N TRP A 204 11.53 3.35 -3.41
CA TRP A 204 10.50 2.99 -2.43
C TRP A 204 10.98 3.23 -1.00
N VAL A 205 12.15 2.71 -0.61
CA VAL A 205 12.69 2.86 0.76
C VAL A 205 12.86 4.33 1.14
N ARG A 206 13.33 5.18 0.22
CA ARG A 206 13.52 6.62 0.49
C ARG A 206 12.18 7.33 0.67
N LEU A 207 11.24 7.16 -0.26
CA LEU A 207 9.93 7.81 -0.18
C LEU A 207 9.10 7.32 1.00
N TYR A 208 9.04 5.99 1.17
CA TYR A 208 8.36 5.36 2.29
C TYR A 208 8.96 5.78 3.63
N GLY A 209 10.29 5.95 3.70
CA GLY A 209 10.97 6.47 4.87
C GLY A 209 10.48 7.87 5.26
N VAL A 210 10.35 8.79 4.31
CA VAL A 210 9.82 10.14 4.56
C VAL A 210 8.38 10.07 5.08
N VAL A 211 7.51 9.28 4.43
CA VAL A 211 6.11 9.12 4.85
C VAL A 211 6.01 8.51 6.25
N CYS A 212 6.83 7.51 6.58
CA CYS A 212 6.88 6.96 7.94
C CYS A 212 7.32 7.99 8.98
N MET A 213 8.36 8.78 8.67
CA MET A 213 8.86 9.81 9.59
C MET A 213 7.79 10.87 9.87
N GLU A 214 7.00 11.22 8.86
CA GLU A 214 5.88 12.15 8.99
C GLU A 214 4.70 11.54 9.75
N VAL A 215 4.19 10.37 9.33
CA VAL A 215 3.01 9.74 9.93
C VAL A 215 3.24 9.36 11.39
N PHE A 216 4.45 8.94 11.75
CA PHE A 216 4.79 8.58 13.14
C PHE A 216 5.26 9.77 13.99
N GLY A 217 5.24 10.99 13.44
CA GLY A 217 5.59 12.21 14.18
C GLY A 217 7.04 12.25 14.66
N HIS A 218 7.94 11.54 13.98
CA HIS A 218 9.34 11.45 14.39
C HIS A 218 10.07 12.80 14.29
N LEU A 219 9.56 13.75 13.51
CA LEU A 219 10.17 15.07 13.28
C LEU A 219 9.33 16.25 13.80
N ASP A 220 8.22 16.00 14.53
CA ASP A 220 7.32 17.06 15.03
C ASP A 220 8.02 18.11 15.91
N PHE A 221 9.15 17.74 16.52
CA PHE A 221 9.94 18.63 17.36
C PHE A 221 10.72 19.70 16.57
N VAL A 222 10.92 19.51 15.26
CA VAL A 222 11.73 20.40 14.40
C VAL A 222 11.02 20.84 13.13
N MET A 223 10.16 20.00 12.54
CA MET A 223 9.43 20.27 11.30
C MET A 223 7.92 20.19 11.57
N ARG A 224 7.23 21.33 11.38
CA ARG A 224 5.76 21.42 11.56
C ARG A 224 4.99 21.03 10.31
N ASP A 225 5.62 21.16 9.15
CA ASP A 225 5.08 20.77 7.86
C ASP A 225 6.20 20.03 7.11
N MET A 226 5.91 18.77 6.78
CA MET A 226 6.82 17.86 6.09
C MET A 226 6.57 17.85 4.58
N GLU A 227 5.53 18.53 4.09
CA GLU A 227 5.20 18.58 2.65
C GLU A 227 6.34 19.14 1.80
N PRO A 228 7.01 20.26 2.15
CA PRO A 228 8.11 20.77 1.35
C PRO A 228 9.29 19.79 1.27
N LEU A 229 9.56 19.04 2.35
CA LEU A 229 10.61 18.02 2.37
C LEU A 229 10.22 16.80 1.53
N PHE A 230 8.98 16.34 1.65
CA PHE A 230 8.44 15.26 0.83
C PHE A 230 8.50 15.61 -0.66
N GLU A 231 8.05 16.80 -1.05
CA GLU A 231 8.07 17.26 -2.44
C GLU A 231 9.49 17.42 -2.98
N SER A 232 10.44 17.89 -2.15
CA SER A 232 11.86 17.94 -2.51
C SER A 232 12.44 16.53 -2.74
N GLU A 233 12.19 15.57 -1.84
CA GLU A 233 12.67 14.19 -2.04
C GLU A 233 11.99 13.52 -3.23
N LEU A 234 10.69 13.74 -3.43
CA LEU A 234 9.93 13.27 -4.58
C LEU A 234 10.53 13.80 -5.88
N GLN A 235 10.79 15.11 -5.95
CA GLN A 235 11.42 15.74 -7.12
C GLN A 235 12.80 15.13 -7.40
N ASN A 236 13.65 14.98 -6.38
CA ASN A 236 14.99 14.43 -6.52
C ASN A 236 14.95 12.99 -7.08
N LEU A 237 14.14 12.12 -6.47
CA LEU A 237 14.01 10.73 -6.90
C LEU A 237 13.45 10.60 -8.31
N LEU A 238 12.44 11.39 -8.65
CA LEU A 238 11.77 11.30 -9.94
C LEU A 238 12.57 11.92 -11.08
N THR A 239 13.37 12.95 -10.80
CA THR A 239 14.28 13.55 -11.79
C THR A 239 15.32 12.51 -12.25
N ASP A 240 15.85 11.70 -11.34
CA ASP A 240 16.78 10.60 -11.67
C ASP A 240 16.12 9.51 -12.52
N LEU A 241 14.80 9.34 -12.42
CA LEU A 241 14.01 8.43 -13.24
C LEU A 241 13.54 9.03 -14.57
N GLY A 242 13.95 10.26 -14.88
CA GLY A 242 13.54 10.96 -16.10
C GLY A 242 12.07 11.39 -16.09
N VAL A 243 11.44 11.50 -14.93
CA VAL A 243 10.06 11.99 -14.75
C VAL A 243 10.07 13.51 -14.62
N ARG A 244 9.23 14.19 -15.40
CA ARG A 244 9.08 15.65 -15.28
C ARG A 244 8.31 16.01 -14.01
N TYR A 245 8.98 16.66 -13.08
CA TYR A 245 8.34 17.14 -11.86
C TYR A 245 7.37 18.29 -12.13
N GLN A 246 6.19 18.23 -11.49
CA GLN A 246 5.21 19.30 -11.44
C GLN A 246 4.82 19.50 -9.96
N PRO A 247 4.96 20.71 -9.39
CA PRO A 247 4.57 20.99 -8.01
C PRO A 247 3.06 20.76 -7.79
N PRO A 248 2.62 20.48 -6.55
CA PRO A 248 1.20 20.42 -6.26
C PRO A 248 0.54 21.75 -6.62
N GLU A 249 -0.67 21.71 -7.16
CA GLU A 249 -1.44 22.93 -7.39
C GLU A 249 -1.72 23.57 -6.04
N ASN A 250 -1.15 24.76 -5.79
CA ASN A 250 -1.34 25.48 -4.54
C ASN A 250 -2.85 25.68 -4.27
N THR A 251 -3.43 24.94 -3.32
CA THR A 251 -4.69 25.28 -2.66
C THR A 251 -4.50 26.46 -1.69
N ALA A 252 -3.83 27.51 -2.16
CA ALA A 252 -3.70 28.79 -1.48
C ALA A 252 -3.40 29.88 -2.53
N SER A 253 -4.42 30.25 -3.31
CA SER A 253 -4.59 31.66 -3.62
C SER A 253 -5.19 32.34 -2.39
N ASP A 254 -4.38 32.50 -1.34
CA ASP A 254 -4.60 33.64 -0.45
C ASP A 254 -4.01 34.84 -1.20
N THR A 255 -4.89 35.48 -1.95
CA THR A 255 -4.83 36.90 -2.24
C THR A 255 -4.54 37.64 -0.94
N ILE A 256 -3.26 37.85 -0.64
CA ILE A 256 -2.86 39.02 0.14
C ILE A 256 -3.06 40.20 -0.80
N ASP A 257 -4.30 40.70 -0.79
CA ASP A 257 -4.64 42.03 -1.24
C ASP A 257 -3.77 43.01 -0.46
N THR A 258 -2.75 43.54 -1.14
CA THR A 258 -2.07 44.76 -0.73
C THR A 258 -3.00 45.94 -0.97
N SER A 259 -3.82 46.23 0.04
CA SER A 259 -4.60 47.46 0.24
C SER A 259 -4.77 47.57 1.77
N GLU A 260 -4.27 48.53 2.54
CA GLU A 260 -4.02 49.98 2.40
C GLU A 260 -2.97 50.39 3.45
#